data_AF-A0A4R0DFD6-F1
#
_entry.id   AF-A0A4R0DFD6-F1
#
_cell.length_a   1.000
_cell.length_b   1.000
_cell.length_c   1.000
_cell.angle_alpha   90.00
_cell.angle_beta   90.00
_cell.angle_gamma   90.00
#
_symmetry.space_group_name_H-M   'P 1'
#
loop_
_entity.id
_entity.type
_entity.pdbx_description
1 polymer ?
#
loop_
_entity_poly.entity_id
_entity_poly.type
_entity_poly.pdbx_seq_one_letter_code
_entity_poly.pdbx_strand_id
1 'polypeptide(L)'
;MKKGLQMILIMVVLTIVYYLFLQKRFDSDLLMKENSTVIKLSNLTNFSWDYALISLSNKDFEKITFYKNGVQVYRDGFKVDYEGEVKSQYLFEKDGGILNDYKCQNSASIKLKRIERFKDQKRIFYIYKPLDCIPLFK
;
A
#
# COMPACT_ATOMS: atom_id res chain seq x y z
N MET A 1 -0.04 23.99 41.02
CA MET A 1 -0.16 24.21 39.56
C MET A 1 0.75 23.32 38.69
N LYS A 2 2.07 23.18 38.96
CA LYS A 2 2.99 22.42 38.08
C LYS A 2 2.66 20.93 37.87
N LYS A 3 2.18 20.21 38.90
CA LYS A 3 1.86 18.77 38.83
C LYS A 3 0.64 18.45 37.94
N GLY A 4 -0.37 19.32 37.93
CA GLY A 4 -1.56 19.16 37.08
C GLY A 4 -1.23 19.33 35.59
N LEU A 5 -0.39 20.32 35.26
CA LEU A 5 0.09 20.53 33.89
C LEU A 5 0.94 19.36 33.38
N GLN A 6 1.81 18.79 34.24
CA GLN A 6 2.60 17.60 33.90
C GLN A 6 1.74 16.36 33.61
N MET A 7 0.70 16.11 34.41
CA MET A 7 -0.23 15.00 34.19
C MET A 7 -1.02 15.15 32.87
N ILE A 8 -1.44 16.36 32.54
CA ILE A 8 -2.11 16.65 31.26
C ILE A 8 -1.16 16.38 30.09
N LEU A 9 0.10 16.82 30.19
CA LEU A 9 1.10 16.58 29.14
C LEU A 9 1.34 15.09 28.91
N ILE A 10 1.45 14.30 29.99
CA ILE A 10 1.62 12.84 29.91
C ILE A 10 0.40 12.18 29.26
N MET A 11 -0.82 12.57 29.64
CA MET A 11 -2.06 12.08 29.05
C MET A 11 -2.15 12.37 27.54
N VAL A 12 -1.77 13.58 27.12
CA VAL A 12 -1.73 13.97 25.71
C VAL A 12 -0.73 13.12 24.93
N VAL A 13 0.49 12.95 25.46
CA VAL A 13 1.51 12.09 24.82
C VAL A 13 1.04 10.64 24.71
N LEU A 14 0.45 10.08 25.77
CA LEU A 14 -0.09 8.72 25.74
C LEU A 14 -1.21 8.56 24.71
N THR A 15 -2.08 9.57 24.59
CA THR A 15 -3.17 9.57 23.60
C THR A 15 -2.63 9.63 22.17
N ILE A 16 -1.63 10.47 21.91
CA ILE A 16 -0.96 10.57 20.62
C ILE A 16 -0.27 9.25 20.26
N VAL A 17 0.49 8.67 21.21
CA VAL A 17 1.18 7.39 21.01
C VAL A 17 0.16 6.29 20.75
N TYR A 18 -0.91 6.21 21.54
CA TYR A 18 -2.00 5.26 21.35
C TYR A 18 -2.64 5.38 19.97
N TYR A 19 -2.92 6.61 19.51
CA TYR A 19 -3.46 6.87 18.19
C TYR A 19 -2.51 6.43 17.06
N LEU A 20 -1.21 6.72 17.20
CA LEU A 20 -0.19 6.33 16.23
C LEU A 20 -0.04 4.81 16.12
N PHE A 21 -0.16 4.08 17.24
CA PHE A 21 -0.08 2.61 17.23
C PHE A 21 -1.32 1.94 16.63
N LEU A 22 -2.50 2.54 16.75
CA LEU A 22 -3.74 2.01 16.19
C LEU A 22 -3.98 2.39 14.73
N GLN A 23 -3.22 3.34 14.20
CA GLN A 23 -3.38 3.76 12.82
C GLN A 23 -3.04 2.59 11.88
N LYS A 24 -4.04 2.18 11.09
CA LYS A 24 -3.87 1.19 10.02
C LYS A 24 -2.82 1.73 9.05
N ARG A 25 -1.74 0.99 8.90
CA ARG A 25 -0.57 1.34 8.10
C ARG A 25 -0.33 0.27 7.06
N PHE A 26 -0.08 0.72 5.84
CA PHE A 26 0.50 -0.06 4.76
C PHE A 26 1.91 0.47 4.47
N ASP A 27 2.92 -0.39 4.51
CA ASP A 27 4.32 -0.02 4.32
C ASP A 27 4.68 -0.02 2.83
N SER A 28 4.28 1.04 2.12
CA SER A 28 4.64 1.23 0.71
C SER A 28 6.14 1.42 0.48
N ASP A 29 6.89 1.81 1.52
CA ASP A 29 8.31 2.12 1.40
C ASP A 29 9.15 0.85 1.27
N LEU A 30 8.71 -0.25 1.88
CA LEU A 30 9.26 -1.58 1.61
C LEU A 30 9.17 -1.97 0.14
N LEU A 31 8.15 -1.50 -0.59
CA LEU A 31 7.98 -1.78 -2.00
C LEU A 31 8.86 -0.91 -2.92
N MET A 32 9.46 0.15 -2.37
CA MET A 32 10.33 1.07 -3.11
C MET A 32 11.82 0.83 -2.81
N LYS A 33 12.17 -0.38 -2.39
CA LYS A 33 13.56 -0.85 -2.24
C LYS A 33 13.90 -1.76 -3.42
N GLU A 34 15.12 -1.66 -3.95
CA GLU A 34 15.62 -2.53 -5.03
C GLU A 34 15.91 -3.95 -4.51
N ASN A 35 14.88 -4.64 -4.02
CA ASN A 35 14.97 -6.02 -3.54
C ASN A 35 14.01 -6.92 -4.32
N SER A 36 14.56 -7.95 -4.96
CA SER A 36 13.81 -8.91 -5.80
C SER A 36 13.12 -10.02 -5.00
N THR A 37 13.12 -9.93 -3.66
CA THR A 37 12.45 -10.89 -2.78
C THR A 37 10.94 -10.95 -3.03
N VAL A 38 10.38 -12.14 -2.87
CA VAL A 38 8.94 -12.34 -2.75
C VAL A 38 8.49 -11.80 -1.39
N ILE A 39 7.47 -10.94 -1.39
CA ILE A 39 6.96 -10.28 -0.20
C ILE A 39 5.52 -10.74 0.03
N LYS A 40 5.23 -11.27 1.21
CA LYS A 40 3.84 -11.55 1.61
C LYS A 40 3.10 -10.25 1.85
N LEU A 41 1.88 -10.13 1.33
CA LEU A 41 1.05 -8.93 1.55
C LEU A 41 0.80 -8.67 3.04
N SER A 42 0.68 -9.72 3.85
CA SER A 42 0.54 -9.64 5.30
C SER A 42 1.68 -8.88 5.98
N ASN A 43 2.89 -8.93 5.42
CA ASN A 43 4.06 -8.26 5.98
C ASN A 43 4.07 -6.75 5.72
N LEU A 44 3.20 -6.28 4.81
CA LEU A 44 3.09 -4.86 4.46
C LEU A 44 2.03 -4.13 5.29
N THR A 45 1.27 -4.84 6.12
CA THR A 45 0.14 -4.28 6.88
C THR A 45 0.29 -4.53 8.38
N ASN A 46 -0.12 -3.57 9.21
CA ASN A 46 -0.21 -3.75 10.67
C ASN A 46 -1.66 -4.03 11.16
N PHE A 47 -2.58 -4.36 10.26
CA PHE A 47 -4.01 -4.56 10.56
C PHE A 47 -4.53 -5.85 9.93
N SER A 48 -5.61 -6.41 10.49
CA SER A 48 -6.24 -7.62 9.93
C SER A 48 -7.13 -7.30 8.74
N TRP A 49 -7.12 -8.16 7.74
CA TRP A 49 -7.93 -8.12 6.53
C TRP A 49 -8.09 -9.54 5.97
N ASP A 50 -9.18 -9.76 5.23
CA ASP A 50 -9.53 -11.09 4.69
C ASP A 50 -9.03 -11.25 3.26
N TYR A 51 -9.20 -10.19 2.45
CA TYR A 51 -8.68 -10.13 1.10
C TYR A 51 -8.29 -8.70 0.71
N ALA A 52 -7.41 -8.60 -0.29
CA ALA A 52 -7.04 -7.37 -0.96
C ALA A 52 -7.45 -7.43 -2.43
N LEU A 53 -7.89 -6.30 -2.97
CA LEU A 53 -8.04 -6.08 -4.40
C LEU A 53 -6.83 -5.29 -4.88
N ILE A 54 -6.06 -5.86 -5.80
CA ILE A 54 -4.96 -5.21 -6.48
C ILE A 54 -5.49 -4.72 -7.83
N SER A 55 -5.49 -3.41 -8.04
CA SER A 55 -5.89 -2.83 -9.33
C SER A 55 -4.68 -2.77 -10.27
N LEU A 56 -4.89 -3.27 -11.48
CA LEU A 56 -3.95 -3.18 -12.61
C LEU A 56 -4.24 -1.98 -13.50
N SER A 57 -5.39 -1.34 -13.29
CA SER A 57 -5.83 -0.19 -14.06
C SER A 57 -5.68 1.08 -13.24
N ASN A 58 -5.11 2.12 -13.84
CA ASN A 58 -5.03 3.43 -13.20
C ASN A 58 -6.38 4.19 -13.23
N LYS A 59 -7.49 3.54 -13.64
CA LYS A 59 -8.78 4.21 -13.88
C LYS A 59 -9.32 4.95 -12.66
N ASP A 60 -9.06 4.43 -11.46
CA ASP A 60 -9.55 5.00 -10.20
C ASP A 60 -8.43 5.52 -9.29
N PHE A 61 -7.20 5.64 -9.83
CA PHE A 61 -5.98 5.90 -9.05
C PHE A 61 -5.82 4.96 -7.84
N GLU A 62 -6.42 3.78 -7.87
CA GLU A 62 -6.28 2.74 -6.84
C GLU A 62 -5.13 1.81 -7.20
N LYS A 63 -4.32 1.46 -6.21
CA LYS A 63 -3.29 0.42 -6.36
C LYS A 63 -3.69 -0.85 -5.62
N ILE A 64 -4.03 -0.71 -4.35
CA ILE A 64 -4.44 -1.84 -3.51
C ILE A 64 -5.47 -1.38 -2.48
N THR A 65 -6.54 -2.16 -2.34
CA THR A 65 -7.64 -1.91 -1.40
C THR A 65 -7.87 -3.16 -0.55
N PHE A 66 -7.84 -3.02 0.77
CA PHE A 66 -7.98 -4.13 1.71
C PHE A 66 -9.39 -4.15 2.31
N TYR A 67 -9.94 -5.36 2.48
CA TYR A 67 -11.28 -5.58 3.00
C TYR A 67 -11.28 -6.52 4.21
N LYS A 68 -12.17 -6.27 5.17
CA LYS A 68 -12.47 -7.16 6.29
C LYS A 68 -13.98 -7.26 6.45
N ASN A 69 -14.53 -8.47 6.50
CA ASN A 69 -15.96 -8.77 6.54
C ASN A 69 -16.73 -8.05 5.41
N GLY A 70 -16.13 -7.95 4.22
CA GLY A 70 -16.70 -7.25 3.07
C GLY A 70 -16.62 -5.71 3.13
N VAL A 71 -16.12 -5.12 4.23
CA VAL A 71 -15.98 -3.67 4.39
C VAL A 71 -14.56 -3.23 4.06
N GLN A 72 -14.41 -2.15 3.29
CA GLN A 72 -13.10 -1.55 3.02
C GLN A 72 -12.46 -1.06 4.32
N VAL A 73 -11.26 -1.57 4.63
CA VAL A 73 -10.52 -1.20 5.84
C VAL A 73 -9.33 -0.29 5.58
N TYR A 74 -8.79 -0.30 4.35
CA TYR A 74 -7.66 0.53 3.93
C TYR A 74 -7.61 0.61 2.40
N ARG A 75 -7.11 1.71 1.85
CA ARG A 75 -6.88 1.92 0.42
C ARG A 75 -5.57 2.67 0.24
N ASP A 76 -4.67 2.14 -0.60
CA ASP A 76 -3.50 2.89 -1.09
C ASP A 76 -3.74 3.35 -2.53
N GLY A 77 -3.50 4.64 -2.74
CA GLY A 77 -3.77 5.34 -3.98
C GLY A 77 -2.51 5.81 -4.70
N PHE A 78 -2.69 6.19 -5.95
CA PHE A 78 -1.66 6.75 -6.81
C PHE A 78 -1.11 8.06 -6.21
N LYS A 79 0.21 8.25 -6.28
CA LYS A 79 0.89 9.40 -5.67
C LYS A 79 1.30 10.44 -6.73
N VAL A 80 0.85 11.67 -6.54
CA VAL A 80 1.23 12.86 -7.34
C VAL A 80 1.87 13.93 -6.46
N ASP A 81 2.62 14.85 -7.04
CA ASP A 81 3.12 16.05 -6.37
C ASP A 81 2.13 17.23 -6.44
N TYR A 82 2.57 18.37 -5.90
CA TYR A 82 1.76 19.59 -5.84
C TYR A 82 1.58 20.24 -7.22
N GLU A 83 2.37 19.85 -8.21
CA GLU A 83 2.27 20.29 -9.62
C GLU A 83 1.37 19.33 -10.42
N GLY A 84 0.91 18.24 -9.81
CA GLY A 84 0.14 17.18 -10.46
C GLY A 84 1.00 16.15 -11.18
N GLU A 85 2.33 16.23 -11.07
CA GLU A 85 3.24 15.30 -11.70
C GLU A 85 3.34 13.99 -10.89
N VAL A 86 3.55 12.88 -11.61
CA VAL A 86 3.61 11.56 -10.99
C VAL A 86 4.90 11.38 -10.19
N LYS A 87 4.79 11.02 -8.91
CA LYS A 87 5.93 10.67 -8.06
C LYS A 87 6.41 9.24 -8.27
N SER A 88 7.67 8.99 -7.91
CA SER A 88 8.21 7.63 -7.74
C SER A 88 7.30 6.80 -6.82
N GLN A 89 6.94 5.60 -7.26
CA GLN A 89 6.03 4.73 -6.52
C GLN A 89 6.07 3.30 -7.04
N TYR A 90 5.48 2.38 -6.29
CA TYR A 90 5.22 1.03 -6.78
C TYR A 90 3.92 0.97 -7.59
N LEU A 91 3.86 0.06 -8.56
CA LEU A 91 2.69 -0.24 -9.40
C LEU A 91 2.59 -1.75 -9.63
N PHE A 92 1.45 -2.22 -10.13
CA PHE A 92 1.26 -3.63 -10.47
C PHE A 92 1.27 -3.85 -11.99
N GLU A 93 1.89 -4.96 -12.40
CA GLU A 93 2.00 -5.35 -13.80
C GLU A 93 0.64 -5.72 -14.38
N LYS A 94 0.22 -4.99 -15.42
CA LYS A 94 -0.88 -5.39 -16.29
C LYS A 94 -0.35 -6.39 -17.32
N ASP A 95 -0.55 -7.68 -17.09
CA ASP A 95 -0.36 -8.70 -18.12
C ASP A 95 -1.45 -8.47 -19.19
N GLY A 96 -1.04 -8.22 -20.45
CA GLY A 96 -1.93 -7.79 -21.53
C GLY A 96 -3.23 -8.60 -21.62
N GLY A 97 -4.38 -7.92 -21.54
CA GLY A 97 -5.72 -8.52 -21.51
C GLY A 97 -6.79 -7.59 -20.91
N ILE A 98 -8.00 -8.14 -20.72
CA ILE A 98 -9.19 -7.50 -20.08
C ILE A 98 -9.05 -7.47 -18.54
N LEU A 99 -7.96 -8.02 -18.01
CA LEU A 99 -7.67 -8.06 -16.58
C LEU A 99 -7.62 -6.64 -15.98
N ASN A 100 -8.53 -6.38 -15.05
CA ASN A 100 -8.61 -5.11 -14.33
C ASN A 100 -8.04 -5.24 -12.93
N ASP A 101 -8.39 -6.33 -12.21
CA ASP A 101 -8.07 -6.48 -10.79
C ASP A 101 -7.60 -7.91 -10.47
N TYR A 102 -6.85 -8.07 -9.38
CA TYR A 102 -6.59 -9.36 -8.73
C TYR A 102 -7.20 -9.38 -7.33
N LYS A 103 -7.83 -10.49 -6.95
CA LYS A 103 -8.25 -10.76 -5.57
C LYS A 103 -7.20 -11.63 -4.88
N CYS A 104 -6.58 -11.07 -3.85
CA CYS A 104 -5.49 -11.71 -3.10
C CYS A 104 -5.96 -12.05 -1.67
N GLN A 105 -5.70 -13.27 -1.22
CA GLN A 105 -5.92 -13.66 0.17
C GLN A 105 -4.77 -13.17 1.07
N ASN A 106 -4.94 -13.27 2.40
CA ASN A 106 -3.93 -12.88 3.37
C ASN A 106 -2.57 -13.58 3.16
N SER A 107 -2.60 -14.85 2.73
CA SER A 107 -1.41 -15.65 2.40
C SER A 107 -0.72 -15.27 1.09
N ALA A 108 -1.35 -14.45 0.25
CA ALA A 108 -0.83 -14.11 -1.07
C ALA A 108 0.43 -13.26 -0.99
N SER A 109 1.21 -13.33 -2.06
CA SER A 109 2.50 -12.65 -2.15
C SER A 109 2.57 -11.78 -3.39
N ILE A 110 3.56 -10.90 -3.43
CA ILE A 110 3.90 -10.09 -4.59
C ILE A 110 5.39 -10.22 -4.85
N LYS A 111 5.81 -10.07 -6.11
CA LYS A 111 7.21 -10.14 -6.50
C LYS A 111 7.57 -8.96 -7.38
N LEU A 112 8.68 -8.30 -7.05
CA LEU A 112 9.24 -7.26 -7.90
C LEU A 112 9.61 -7.87 -9.26
N LYS A 113 9.02 -7.32 -10.32
CA LYS A 113 9.22 -7.78 -11.69
C LYS A 113 10.29 -6.96 -12.39
N ARG A 114 10.19 -5.64 -12.31
CA ARG A 114 11.12 -4.69 -12.95
C ARG A 114 11.05 -3.32 -12.29
N ILE A 115 12.05 -2.50 -12.59
CA ILE A 115 12.13 -1.10 -12.18
C ILE A 115 12.19 -0.25 -13.43
N GLU A 116 11.28 0.70 -13.57
CA GLU A 116 11.22 1.64 -14.70
C GLU A 116 11.68 3.02 -14.22
N ARG A 117 12.67 3.60 -14.91
CA ARG A 117 13.19 4.93 -14.61
C ARG A 117 12.77 5.88 -15.73
N PHE A 118 11.92 6.86 -15.41
CA PHE A 118 11.42 7.85 -16.37
C PHE A 118 12.24 9.14 -16.31
N LYS A 119 12.21 9.90 -17.42
CA LYS A 119 12.88 11.20 -17.71
C LYS A 119 13.68 11.79 -16.53
N ASP A 120 14.99 11.97 -16.75
CA ASP A 120 16.00 12.55 -15.85
C ASP A 120 16.39 11.73 -14.61
N GLN A 121 16.09 10.42 -14.57
CA GLN A 121 16.38 9.51 -13.43
C GLN A 121 15.72 9.91 -12.09
N LYS A 122 14.93 10.98 -12.05
CA LYS A 122 14.26 11.46 -10.83
C LYS A 122 13.02 10.62 -10.45
N ARG A 123 12.40 9.94 -11.42
CA ARG A 123 11.17 9.17 -11.22
C ARG A 123 11.41 7.68 -11.43
N ILE A 124 11.14 6.90 -10.40
CA ILE A 124 11.38 5.46 -10.35
C ILE A 124 10.06 4.76 -10.04
N PHE A 125 9.67 3.84 -10.91
CA PHE A 125 8.51 2.97 -10.71
C PHE A 125 8.95 1.54 -10.42
N TYR A 126 8.47 0.99 -9.33
CA TYR A 126 8.73 -0.39 -8.92
C TYR A 126 7.54 -1.25 -9.33
N ILE A 127 7.70 -2.06 -10.37
CA ILE A 127 6.60 -2.84 -10.96
C ILE A 127 6.56 -4.23 -10.32
N TYR A 128 5.45 -4.55 -9.66
CA TYR A 128 5.21 -5.82 -8.98
C TYR A 128 4.23 -6.71 -9.75
N LYS A 129 4.45 -8.01 -9.66
CA LYS A 129 3.48 -9.02 -10.11
C LYS A 129 2.82 -9.68 -8.90
N PRO A 130 1.48 -9.72 -8.82
CA PRO A 130 0.77 -10.53 -7.84
C PRO A 130 1.07 -12.03 -8.02
N LEU A 131 1.28 -12.73 -6.92
CA LEU A 131 1.46 -14.17 -6.85
C LEU A 131 0.35 -14.76 -5.97
N ASP A 132 -0.15 -15.94 -6.35
CA ASP A 132 -1.19 -16.65 -5.59
C ASP A 132 -2.48 -15.83 -5.41
N CYS A 133 -2.79 -14.97 -6.39
CA CYS A 133 -4.02 -14.18 -6.45
C CYS A 133 -4.93 -14.64 -7.60
N ILE A 134 -6.23 -14.46 -7.42
CA ILE A 134 -7.23 -14.82 -8.42
C ILE A 134 -7.46 -13.64 -9.37
N PRO A 135 -7.22 -13.78 -10.67
CA PRO A 135 -7.53 -12.74 -11.66
C PRO A 135 -9.04 -12.47 -11.72
N LEU A 136 -9.43 -11.20 -11.73
CA LEU A 136 -10.81 -10.76 -11.92
C LEU A 136 -10.97 -10.10 -13.29
N PHE A 137 -11.81 -10.72 -14.12
CA PHE A 137 -12.23 -10.20 -15.42
C PHE A 137 -13.54 -9.43 -15.21
N LYS A 138 -13.61 -8.18 -15.68
CA LYS A 138 -14.88 -7.44 -15.79
C LYS A 138 -15.30 -7.41 -17.25
#